data_AF-A0A0M0K304-F1
#
_entry.id   AF-A0A0M0K304-F1
#
_cell.length_a   1.000
_cell.length_b   1.000
_cell.length_c   1.000
_cell.angle_alpha   90.00
_cell.angle_beta   90.00
_cell.angle_gamma   90.00
#
_symmetry.space_group_name_H-M   'P 1'
#
loop_
_entity.id
_entity.type
_entity.pdbx_description
1 polymer ?
#
loop_
_entity_poly.entity_id
_entity_poly.type
_entity_poly.pdbx_seq_one_letter_code
_entity_poly.pdbx_strand_id
1 'polypeptide(L)'
;MDLHKRQSICFHTAQHLTLPPPPDKDASNESGLPRRLIINIVIPQGEPSMNPLAKAVLDGPCFQVVTVYTATGASLKEWRDEGSNAAKLFARFIENAPSGVLPSSGDIDVKERLKIIPWIENVKTVGLPSWLEGYNGKPALITKSGSITRGDDYIEITMNLFRFGFLTRKGMHHLLPGVGAFELHCALTIEGREDDELDERCFIACKARNLDLIGLAKEGVLPS
;
A
#
# COMPACT_ATOMS: atom_id res chain seq x y z
N MET A 1 6.57 11.14 -4.07
CA MET A 1 6.23 9.85 -4.70
C MET A 1 7.38 9.51 -5.61
N ASP A 2 7.94 8.33 -5.44
CA ASP A 2 9.00 7.80 -6.29
C ASP A 2 8.45 6.64 -7.10
N LEU A 3 8.88 6.55 -8.36
CA LEU A 3 8.45 5.53 -9.29
C LEU A 3 9.68 4.88 -9.93
N HIS A 4 9.80 3.57 -9.74
CA HIS A 4 10.96 2.81 -10.19
C HIS A 4 10.54 1.65 -11.10
N LYS A 5 11.25 1.50 -12.22
CA LYS A 5 11.19 0.28 -13.03
C LYS A 5 12.30 -0.66 -12.59
N ARG A 6 11.97 -1.93 -12.36
CA ARG A 6 12.85 -2.92 -11.72
C ARG A 6 12.80 -4.25 -12.44
N GLN A 7 13.88 -5.03 -12.32
CA GLN A 7 13.96 -6.43 -12.77
C GLN A 7 13.57 -7.43 -11.65
N SER A 8 13.65 -6.98 -10.39
CA SER A 8 13.22 -7.71 -9.19
C SER A 8 12.75 -6.74 -8.12
N ILE A 9 11.90 -7.23 -7.22
CA ILE A 9 11.31 -6.45 -6.13
C ILE A 9 12.42 -5.96 -5.18
N CYS A 10 12.41 -4.67 -4.87
CA CYS A 10 13.11 -4.10 -3.72
C CYS A 10 12.16 -4.10 -2.52
N PHE A 11 12.46 -4.93 -1.52
CA PHE A 11 11.80 -4.88 -0.22
C PHE A 11 12.50 -3.85 0.66
N HIS A 12 11.78 -3.25 1.61
CA HIS A 12 12.31 -2.24 2.52
C HIS A 12 12.92 -1.03 1.78
N THR A 13 12.14 -0.48 0.85
CA THR A 13 12.56 0.65 -0.01
C THR A 13 13.02 1.86 0.78
N ALA A 14 12.52 2.05 2.00
CA ALA A 14 12.93 3.11 2.92
C ALA A 14 14.44 3.17 3.19
N GLN A 15 15.17 2.05 3.14
CA GLN A 15 16.64 2.03 3.33
C GLN A 15 17.42 2.57 2.13
N HIS A 16 16.77 2.64 0.96
CA HIS A 16 17.39 3.04 -0.30
C HIS A 16 16.97 4.44 -0.75
N LEU A 17 16.04 5.06 -0.03
CA LEU A 17 15.47 6.36 -0.34
C LEU A 17 15.90 7.41 0.69
N THR A 18 16.09 8.65 0.26
CA THR A 18 16.13 9.78 1.18
C THR A 18 14.70 10.11 1.60
N LEU A 19 14.28 9.57 2.75
CA LEU A 19 12.95 9.86 3.29
C LEU A 19 12.83 11.35 3.65
N PRO A 20 11.71 12.02 3.32
CA PRO A 20 11.45 13.35 3.84
C PRO A 20 11.44 13.31 5.38
N PRO A 21 12.02 14.32 6.05
CA PRO A 21 11.90 14.44 7.49
C PRO A 21 10.43 14.67 7.87
N PRO A 22 9.98 14.22 9.06
CA PRO A 22 8.68 14.62 9.56
C PRO A 22 8.64 16.15 9.73
N PRO A 23 7.45 16.80 9.64
CA PRO A 23 7.37 18.26 9.62
C PRO A 23 7.92 18.92 10.89
N ASP A 24 7.90 18.21 12.01
CA ASP A 24 8.42 18.60 13.32
C ASP A 24 9.64 17.76 13.74
N LYS A 25 10.60 17.56 12.83
CA LYS A 25 11.78 16.69 13.02
C LYS A 25 12.56 16.91 14.32
N ASP A 26 12.61 18.14 14.81
CA ASP A 26 13.38 18.52 16.00
C ASP A 26 12.56 18.34 17.30
N ALA A 27 11.26 18.04 17.20
CA ALA A 27 10.39 17.75 18.34
C ALA A 27 10.41 16.27 18.72
N SER A 28 10.18 16.00 20.01
CA SER A 28 9.97 14.64 20.54
C SER A 28 8.67 14.05 19.98
N ASN A 29 8.72 12.76 19.60
CA ASN A 29 7.52 12.02 19.23
C ASN A 29 6.93 11.32 20.46
N GLU A 30 6.00 11.98 21.15
CA GLU A 30 5.34 11.45 22.35
C GLU A 30 4.13 10.53 22.05
N SER A 31 3.74 10.39 20.78
CA SER A 31 2.57 9.60 20.40
C SER A 31 2.82 8.08 20.46
N GLY A 32 4.07 7.64 20.40
CA GLY A 32 4.42 6.22 20.21
C GLY A 32 4.03 5.65 18.85
N LEU A 33 3.50 6.46 17.93
CA LEU A 33 3.16 6.07 16.55
C LEU A 33 4.24 6.60 15.58
N PRO A 34 4.57 5.90 14.49
CA PRO A 34 5.58 6.36 13.54
C PRO A 34 5.12 7.62 12.81
N ARG A 35 5.97 8.66 12.77
CA ARG A 35 5.67 9.90 12.03
C ARG A 35 5.69 9.74 10.51
N ARG A 36 6.20 8.62 10.01
CA ARG A 36 6.27 8.33 8.58
C ARG A 36 5.62 6.99 8.25
N LEU A 37 4.74 7.00 7.27
CA LEU A 37 4.11 5.82 6.71
C LEU A 37 4.50 5.72 5.23
N ILE A 38 5.24 4.68 4.88
CA ILE A 38 5.66 4.40 3.52
C ILE A 38 4.75 3.33 2.93
N ILE A 39 4.22 3.60 1.75
CA ILE A 39 3.47 2.63 0.96
C ILE A 39 4.25 2.33 -0.31
N ASN A 40 4.62 1.06 -0.49
CA ASN A 40 5.36 0.57 -1.66
C ASN A 40 4.47 -0.41 -2.45
N ILE A 41 3.93 0.02 -3.58
CA ILE A 41 3.08 -0.82 -4.43
C ILE A 41 3.94 -1.43 -5.54
N VAL A 42 4.08 -2.75 -5.52
CA VAL A 42 4.80 -3.54 -6.53
C VAL A 42 3.81 -4.03 -7.57
N ILE A 43 3.97 -3.60 -8.82
CA ILE A 43 3.09 -3.90 -9.96
C ILE A 43 3.87 -4.71 -11.01
N PRO A 44 3.50 -5.98 -11.29
CA PRO A 44 4.14 -6.77 -12.34
C PRO A 44 4.06 -6.09 -13.71
N GLN A 45 5.16 -6.12 -14.48
CA GLN A 45 5.16 -5.65 -15.87
C GLN A 45 4.53 -6.68 -16.83
N GLY A 46 4.75 -7.96 -16.55
CA GLY A 46 4.31 -9.07 -17.41
C GLY A 46 2.87 -9.50 -17.18
N GLU A 47 2.28 -10.10 -18.22
CA GLU A 47 0.98 -10.76 -18.12
C GLU A 47 1.05 -11.99 -17.20
N PRO A 48 0.06 -12.23 -16.32
CA PRO A 48 0.02 -13.47 -15.55
C PRO A 48 -0.18 -14.68 -16.45
N SER A 49 0.50 -15.79 -16.15
CA SER A 49 0.33 -17.06 -16.87
C SER A 49 -1.13 -17.54 -16.87
N MET A 50 -1.62 -17.92 -18.05
CA MET A 50 -2.92 -18.58 -18.25
C MET A 50 -2.88 -20.08 -17.91
N ASN A 51 -1.69 -20.68 -17.77
CA ASN A 51 -1.55 -22.09 -17.43
C ASN A 51 -1.76 -22.29 -15.91
N PRO A 52 -2.82 -23.00 -15.48
CA PRO A 52 -3.12 -23.23 -14.06
C PRO A 52 -2.09 -24.13 -13.36
N LEU A 53 -1.26 -24.85 -14.11
CA LEU A 53 -0.18 -25.71 -13.61
C LEU A 53 1.16 -24.97 -13.53
N ALA A 54 1.25 -23.74 -14.04
CA ALA A 54 2.47 -22.96 -13.93
C ALA A 54 2.73 -22.60 -12.46
N LYS A 55 4.00 -22.70 -12.04
CA LYS A 55 4.40 -22.21 -10.72
C LYS A 55 4.08 -20.72 -10.60
N ALA A 56 3.58 -20.32 -9.43
CA ALA A 56 3.32 -18.91 -9.15
C ALA A 56 4.65 -18.14 -9.19
N VAL A 57 4.72 -17.13 -10.07
CA VAL A 57 5.81 -16.16 -10.11
C VAL A 57 5.51 -15.11 -9.04
N LEU A 58 6.38 -15.01 -8.04
CA LEU A 58 6.20 -14.12 -6.88
C LEU A 58 7.12 -12.89 -6.88
N ASP A 59 8.02 -12.83 -7.86
CA ASP A 59 9.03 -11.78 -8.09
C ASP A 59 9.39 -11.77 -9.58
N GLY A 60 9.90 -10.64 -10.07
CA GLY A 60 10.31 -10.42 -11.46
C GLY A 60 10.19 -8.96 -11.86
N PRO A 61 10.22 -8.66 -13.17
CA PRO A 61 10.14 -7.29 -13.66
C PRO A 61 8.86 -6.59 -13.20
N CYS A 62 9.01 -5.45 -12.53
CA CYS A 62 7.91 -4.72 -11.92
C CYS A 62 8.11 -3.20 -11.95
N PHE A 63 7.02 -2.47 -11.72
CA PHE A 63 7.04 -1.08 -11.27
C PHE A 63 6.90 -1.06 -9.76
N GLN A 64 7.61 -0.16 -9.07
CA GLN A 64 7.42 0.12 -7.66
C GLN A 64 7.03 1.58 -7.49
N VAL A 65 5.81 1.80 -6.99
CA VAL A 65 5.28 3.12 -6.64
C VAL A 65 5.45 3.31 -5.15
N VAL A 66 6.38 4.19 -4.75
CA VAL A 66 6.65 4.48 -3.34
C VAL A 66 6.08 5.84 -2.98
N THR A 67 5.21 5.86 -1.98
CA THR A 67 4.64 7.10 -1.41
C THR A 67 4.99 7.18 0.06
N VAL A 68 5.35 8.37 0.52
CA VAL A 68 5.69 8.65 1.91
C VAL A 68 4.71 9.67 2.44
N TYR A 69 3.98 9.31 3.49
CA TYR A 69 3.10 10.18 4.23
C TYR A 69 3.78 10.56 5.54
N THR A 70 3.70 11.83 5.91
CA THR A 70 4.34 12.36 7.11
C THR A 70 3.32 13.05 7.99
N ALA A 71 3.42 12.85 9.31
CA ALA A 71 2.63 13.55 10.31
C ALA A 71 3.54 14.17 11.38
N THR A 72 3.05 15.19 12.07
CA THR A 72 3.72 15.70 13.27
C THR A 72 3.49 14.75 14.44
N GLY A 73 4.41 14.73 15.39
CA GLY A 73 4.23 14.05 16.67
C GLY A 73 2.98 14.57 17.41
N ALA A 74 2.71 15.87 17.33
CA ALA A 74 1.53 16.49 17.93
C ALA A 74 0.22 15.96 17.34
N SER A 75 0.08 15.88 16.01
CA SER A 75 -1.14 15.37 15.37
C SER A 75 -1.34 13.87 15.62
N LEU A 76 -0.26 13.08 15.68
CA LEU A 76 -0.36 11.66 16.04
C LEU A 76 -0.72 11.47 17.51
N LYS A 77 -0.23 12.35 18.40
CA LYS A 77 -0.59 12.33 19.81
C LYS A 77 -2.06 12.69 20.00
N GLU A 78 -2.54 13.74 19.32
CA GLU A 78 -3.95 14.12 19.31
C GLU A 78 -4.84 12.98 18.81
N TRP A 79 -4.47 12.33 17.69
CA TRP A 79 -5.18 11.15 17.17
C TRP A 79 -5.24 10.02 18.19
N ARG A 80 -4.12 9.72 18.87
CA ARG A 80 -4.08 8.67 19.90
C ARG A 80 -4.93 9.04 21.12
N ASP A 81 -4.85 10.28 21.57
CA ASP A 81 -5.54 10.79 22.75
C ASP A 81 -7.06 10.99 22.51
N GLU A 82 -7.50 11.13 21.25
CA GLU A 82 -8.93 11.10 20.87
C GLU A 82 -9.60 9.83 21.42
N GLY A 83 -8.85 8.72 21.51
CA GLY A 83 -9.35 7.48 22.11
C GLY A 83 -10.48 6.82 21.32
N SER A 84 -10.67 7.21 20.06
CA SER A 84 -11.65 6.59 19.17
C SER A 84 -11.31 5.12 18.89
N ASN A 85 -12.32 4.32 18.55
CA ASN A 85 -12.12 2.92 18.20
C ASN A 85 -11.16 2.76 17.01
N ALA A 86 -11.27 3.63 16.00
CA ALA A 86 -10.32 3.70 14.89
C ALA A 86 -8.88 4.04 15.32
N ALA A 87 -8.71 4.99 16.26
CA ALA A 87 -7.38 5.33 16.77
C ALA A 87 -6.74 4.18 17.55
N LYS A 88 -7.53 3.51 18.40
CA LYS A 88 -7.10 2.30 19.12
C LYS A 88 -6.76 1.16 18.16
N LEU A 89 -7.59 0.93 17.14
CA LEU A 89 -7.38 -0.09 16.12
C LEU A 89 -6.11 0.16 15.31
N PHE A 90 -5.86 1.42 14.90
CA PHE A 90 -4.63 1.81 14.24
C PHE A 90 -3.41 1.63 15.14
N ALA A 91 -3.46 2.08 16.40
CA ALA A 91 -2.37 1.88 17.35
C ALA A 91 -2.07 0.40 17.57
N ARG A 92 -3.11 -0.42 17.79
CA ARG A 92 -3.01 -1.88 17.91
C ARG A 92 -2.35 -2.50 16.67
N PHE A 93 -2.72 -2.06 15.47
CA PHE A 93 -2.10 -2.53 14.23
C PHE A 93 -0.61 -2.16 14.20
N ILE A 94 -0.25 -0.91 14.49
CA ILE A 94 1.15 -0.45 14.50
C ILE A 94 1.99 -1.17 15.55
N GLU A 95 1.43 -1.49 16.72
CA GLU A 95 2.13 -2.17 17.81
C GLU A 95 2.31 -3.67 17.52
N ASN A 96 1.30 -4.32 16.94
CA ASN A 96 1.26 -5.78 16.80
C ASN A 96 1.55 -6.31 15.40
N ALA A 97 1.59 -5.46 14.37
CA ALA A 97 1.90 -5.91 13.02
C ALA A 97 3.28 -6.58 12.96
N PRO A 98 3.45 -7.79 12.42
CA PRO A 98 4.76 -8.41 12.31
C PRO A 98 5.64 -7.76 11.26
N SER A 99 6.93 -7.61 11.52
CA SER A 99 7.91 -7.34 10.47
C SER A 99 8.08 -8.59 9.57
N GLY A 100 8.15 -8.40 8.25
CA GLY A 100 8.33 -9.46 7.26
C GLY A 100 7.16 -9.61 6.28
N VAL A 101 7.23 -10.65 5.45
CA VAL A 101 6.16 -11.02 4.52
C VAL A 101 4.97 -11.53 5.31
N LEU A 102 3.78 -11.02 5.02
CA LEU A 102 2.57 -11.58 5.61
C LEU A 102 2.25 -12.92 4.91
N PRO A 103 2.08 -14.05 5.62
CA PRO A 103 1.91 -14.18 7.07
C PRO A 103 3.10 -14.82 7.82
N SER A 104 4.34 -14.80 7.32
CA SER A 104 5.47 -15.63 7.78
C SER A 104 5.87 -15.51 9.26
N SER A 105 5.33 -14.56 10.03
CA SER A 105 5.41 -14.44 11.50
C SER A 105 4.31 -13.49 12.03
N GLY A 106 4.00 -13.49 13.34
CA GLY A 106 3.11 -12.53 14.07
C GLY A 106 1.60 -12.78 14.09
N ASP A 107 0.86 -11.85 14.72
CA ASP A 107 -0.59 -11.95 15.00
C ASP A 107 -1.40 -12.02 13.69
N ILE A 108 -2.02 -13.17 13.44
CA ILE A 108 -2.80 -13.44 12.23
C ILE A 108 -4.01 -12.50 12.11
N ASP A 109 -4.60 -12.11 13.23
CA ASP A 109 -5.80 -11.27 13.26
C ASP A 109 -5.51 -9.88 12.69
N VAL A 110 -4.40 -9.26 13.08
CA VAL A 110 -3.95 -7.95 12.55
C VAL A 110 -3.66 -8.02 11.04
N LYS A 111 -3.25 -9.19 10.52
CA LYS A 111 -2.88 -9.35 9.10
C LYS A 111 -4.10 -9.34 8.18
N GLU A 112 -5.23 -9.88 8.63
CA GLU A 112 -6.44 -10.03 7.83
C GLU A 112 -7.30 -8.78 7.76
N ARG A 113 -6.85 -7.69 8.38
CA ARG A 113 -7.66 -6.48 8.53
C ARG A 113 -7.18 -5.32 7.67
N LEU A 114 -5.91 -5.32 7.24
CA LEU A 114 -5.39 -4.25 6.38
C LEU A 114 -5.97 -4.35 4.96
N LYS A 115 -6.70 -3.30 4.55
CA LYS A 115 -7.37 -3.21 3.25
C LYS A 115 -6.95 -1.96 2.49
N ILE A 116 -6.82 -2.11 1.17
CA ILE A 116 -6.74 -1.00 0.21
C ILE A 116 -8.08 -0.81 -0.47
N ILE A 117 -8.47 0.44 -0.67
CA ILE A 117 -9.69 0.84 -1.35
C ILE A 117 -9.28 1.66 -2.57
N PRO A 118 -9.08 1.02 -3.74
CA PRO A 118 -8.83 1.72 -4.98
C PRO A 118 -10.15 2.19 -5.59
N TRP A 119 -10.23 3.47 -5.96
CA TRP A 119 -11.40 4.02 -6.63
C TRP A 119 -10.97 4.90 -7.80
N ILE A 120 -11.32 4.50 -9.01
CA ILE A 120 -11.14 5.28 -10.22
C ILE A 120 -12.39 6.16 -10.36
N GLU A 121 -12.22 7.47 -10.31
CA GLU A 121 -13.33 8.42 -10.39
C GLU A 121 -13.92 8.50 -11.81
N ASN A 122 -13.05 8.45 -12.82
CA ASN A 122 -13.40 8.64 -14.23
C ASN A 122 -13.61 7.32 -15.01
N VAL A 123 -14.21 6.29 -14.39
CA VAL A 123 -14.40 4.95 -14.99
C VAL A 123 -15.03 4.96 -16.38
N LYS A 124 -16.03 5.82 -16.58
CA LYS A 124 -16.76 5.93 -17.86
C LYS A 124 -15.88 6.47 -18.98
N THR A 125 -14.94 7.36 -18.65
CA THR A 125 -14.03 7.99 -19.61
C THR A 125 -12.89 7.05 -19.99
N VAL A 126 -12.36 6.30 -19.03
CA VAL A 126 -11.21 5.41 -19.25
C VAL A 126 -11.62 4.04 -19.81
N GLY A 127 -12.92 3.72 -19.82
CA GLY A 127 -13.46 2.52 -20.47
C GLY A 127 -13.06 1.21 -19.79
N LEU A 128 -13.22 1.13 -18.46
CA LEU A 128 -12.93 -0.11 -17.73
C LEU A 128 -13.79 -1.28 -18.27
N PRO A 129 -13.22 -2.48 -18.40
CA PRO A 129 -14.01 -3.69 -18.61
C PRO A 129 -15.09 -3.83 -17.52
N SER A 130 -16.30 -4.25 -17.90
CA SER A 130 -17.45 -4.37 -16.99
C SER A 130 -17.16 -5.22 -15.75
N TRP A 131 -16.34 -6.27 -15.91
CA TRP A 131 -15.93 -7.14 -14.81
C TRP A 131 -14.97 -6.46 -13.82
N LEU A 132 -14.24 -5.40 -14.21
CA LEU A 132 -13.41 -4.58 -13.32
C LEU A 132 -14.20 -3.44 -12.69
N GLU A 133 -15.14 -2.84 -13.43
CA GLU A 133 -15.99 -1.76 -12.94
C GLU A 133 -16.75 -2.18 -11.67
N GLY A 134 -17.24 -3.43 -11.62
CA GLY A 134 -17.90 -3.99 -10.45
C GLY A 134 -17.02 -4.12 -9.19
N TYR A 135 -15.71 -3.93 -9.29
CA TYR A 135 -14.78 -3.89 -8.16
C TYR A 135 -14.27 -2.49 -7.80
N ASN A 136 -14.67 -1.47 -8.55
CA ASN A 136 -14.25 -0.10 -8.30
C ASN A 136 -14.75 0.38 -6.92
N GLY A 137 -13.85 0.87 -6.07
CA GLY A 137 -14.16 1.28 -4.70
C GLY A 137 -14.40 0.14 -3.71
N LYS A 138 -14.25 -1.13 -4.11
CA LYS A 138 -14.36 -2.26 -3.19
C LYS A 138 -13.04 -2.46 -2.43
N PRO A 139 -13.08 -2.61 -1.09
CA PRO A 139 -11.89 -2.93 -0.31
C PRO A 139 -11.27 -4.27 -0.75
N ALA A 140 -9.95 -4.30 -0.89
CA ALA A 140 -9.16 -5.48 -1.20
C ALA A 140 -8.16 -5.76 -0.06
N LEU A 141 -8.10 -7.02 0.37
CA LEU A 141 -7.18 -7.46 1.43
C LEU A 141 -5.73 -7.43 0.95
N ILE A 142 -4.86 -6.81 1.74
CA ILE A 142 -3.40 -6.79 1.50
C ILE A 142 -2.73 -8.01 2.15
N THR A 143 -3.44 -8.81 2.92
CA THR A 143 -2.88 -9.84 3.82
C THR A 143 -1.88 -10.81 3.21
N LYS A 144 -2.20 -11.50 2.11
CA LYS A 144 -1.29 -12.50 1.51
C LYS A 144 -0.32 -11.90 0.50
N SER A 145 -0.52 -10.62 0.20
CA SER A 145 0.26 -9.87 -0.78
C SER A 145 1.17 -8.84 -0.12
N GLY A 146 1.02 -8.60 1.17
CA GLY A 146 1.70 -7.56 1.92
C GLY A 146 3.01 -8.01 2.56
N SER A 147 3.90 -7.06 2.80
CA SER A 147 4.95 -7.18 3.82
C SER A 147 5.05 -5.88 4.60
N ILE A 148 5.38 -5.99 5.87
CA ILE A 148 5.55 -4.83 6.75
C ILE A 148 7.01 -4.75 7.17
N THR A 149 7.58 -3.56 7.15
CA THR A 149 8.93 -3.31 7.67
C THR A 149 8.93 -2.08 8.55
N ARG A 150 9.78 -2.07 9.56
CA ARG A 150 9.93 -0.93 10.48
C ARG A 150 11.36 -0.42 10.45
N GLY A 151 11.50 0.86 10.73
CA GLY A 151 12.78 1.44 11.11
C GLY A 151 12.53 2.63 12.02
N ASP A 152 13.52 3.50 12.10
CA ASP A 152 13.49 4.62 13.03
C ASP A 152 12.39 5.61 12.64
N ASP A 153 11.31 5.66 13.43
CA ASP A 153 10.19 6.57 13.25
C ASP A 153 9.51 6.44 11.88
N TYR A 154 9.44 5.20 11.36
CA TYR A 154 8.62 4.86 10.21
C TYR A 154 8.13 3.42 10.20
N ILE A 155 7.04 3.20 9.46
CA ILE A 155 6.58 1.88 9.04
C ILE A 155 6.39 1.86 7.51
N GLU A 156 6.82 0.79 6.87
CA GLU A 156 6.66 0.54 5.43
C GLU A 156 5.68 -0.61 5.21
N ILE A 157 4.65 -0.38 4.41
CA ILE A 157 3.70 -1.39 3.94
C ILE A 157 3.97 -1.60 2.44
N THR A 158 4.52 -2.76 2.10
CA THR A 158 4.72 -3.17 0.71
C THR A 158 3.56 -4.03 0.25
N MET A 159 2.93 -3.70 -0.87
CA MET A 159 1.88 -4.48 -1.53
C MET A 159 2.43 -5.16 -2.79
N ASN A 160 2.55 -6.47 -2.76
CA ASN A 160 3.07 -7.29 -3.85
C ASN A 160 1.94 -7.85 -4.74
N LEU A 161 1.68 -7.22 -5.89
CA LEU A 161 0.64 -7.67 -6.83
C LEU A 161 0.97 -9.00 -7.51
N PHE A 162 2.21 -9.50 -7.49
CA PHE A 162 2.49 -10.88 -7.93
C PHE A 162 1.70 -11.91 -7.12
N ARG A 163 1.41 -11.62 -5.84
CA ARG A 163 0.70 -12.50 -4.91
C ARG A 163 -0.82 -12.37 -4.95
N PHE A 164 -1.37 -11.42 -5.71
CA PHE A 164 -2.82 -11.24 -5.81
C PHE A 164 -3.48 -12.37 -6.63
N GLY A 165 -4.81 -12.50 -6.53
CA GLY A 165 -5.57 -13.44 -7.34
C GLY A 165 -5.36 -13.21 -8.85
N PHE A 166 -5.49 -14.28 -9.64
CA PHE A 166 -5.30 -14.24 -11.09
C PHE A 166 -6.09 -13.12 -11.78
N LEU A 167 -7.36 -12.94 -11.39
CA LEU A 167 -8.25 -11.93 -11.96
C LEU A 167 -7.74 -10.51 -11.74
N THR A 168 -7.25 -10.21 -10.52
CA THR A 168 -6.67 -8.89 -10.20
C THR A 168 -5.38 -8.64 -10.99
N ARG A 169 -4.49 -9.65 -11.10
CA ARG A 169 -3.27 -9.52 -11.91
C ARG A 169 -3.56 -9.27 -13.38
N LYS A 170 -4.54 -10.01 -13.94
CA LYS A 170 -4.96 -9.83 -15.34
C LYS A 170 -5.56 -8.45 -15.56
N GLY A 171 -6.36 -7.98 -14.61
CA GLY A 171 -6.95 -6.64 -14.64
C GLY A 171 -5.88 -5.56 -14.60
N MET A 172 -4.94 -5.66 -13.67
CA MET A 172 -3.84 -4.70 -13.57
C MET A 172 -3.01 -4.65 -14.86
N HIS A 173 -2.65 -5.81 -15.43
CA HIS A 173 -1.92 -5.86 -16.70
C HIS A 173 -2.69 -5.19 -17.84
N HIS A 174 -4.01 -5.42 -17.92
CA HIS A 174 -4.88 -4.79 -18.90
C HIS A 174 -4.95 -3.26 -18.73
N LEU A 175 -4.98 -2.77 -17.50
CA LEU A 175 -5.10 -1.34 -17.18
C LEU A 175 -3.77 -0.59 -17.28
N LEU A 176 -2.65 -1.31 -17.18
CA LEU A 176 -1.30 -0.75 -17.10
C LEU A 176 -0.97 0.26 -18.22
N PRO A 177 -1.33 0.05 -19.51
CA PRO A 177 -1.08 1.04 -20.56
C PRO A 177 -1.92 2.33 -20.43
N GLY A 178 -3.06 2.27 -19.76
CA GLY A 178 -4.02 3.38 -19.64
C GLY A 178 -4.00 4.08 -18.28
N VAL A 179 -3.21 3.58 -17.31
CA VAL A 179 -3.19 4.06 -15.92
C VAL A 179 -2.84 5.55 -15.79
N GLY A 180 -2.10 6.12 -16.75
CA GLY A 180 -1.82 7.56 -16.81
C GLY A 180 -3.07 8.44 -16.99
N ALA A 181 -4.16 7.91 -17.56
CA ALA A 181 -5.41 8.64 -17.74
C ALA A 181 -6.34 8.57 -16.52
N PHE A 182 -5.98 7.80 -15.48
CA PHE A 182 -6.88 7.54 -14.36
C PHE A 182 -6.86 8.71 -13.37
N GLU A 183 -8.05 9.06 -12.89
CA GLU A 183 -8.22 9.80 -11.65
C GLU A 183 -8.34 8.78 -10.51
N LEU A 184 -7.20 8.29 -10.02
CA LEU A 184 -7.12 7.18 -9.08
C LEU A 184 -7.08 7.68 -7.65
N HIS A 185 -8.12 7.37 -6.88
CA HIS A 185 -8.11 7.46 -5.43
C HIS A 185 -7.64 6.15 -4.82
N CYS A 186 -6.91 6.27 -3.72
CA CYS A 186 -6.44 5.14 -2.93
C CYS A 186 -6.59 5.49 -1.45
N ALA A 187 -7.28 4.64 -0.71
CA ALA A 187 -7.35 4.72 0.75
C ALA A 187 -6.90 3.42 1.40
N LEU A 188 -6.40 3.53 2.63
CA LEU A 188 -6.06 2.38 3.48
C LEU A 188 -6.86 2.43 4.77
N THR A 189 -7.41 1.28 5.15
CA THR A 189 -8.13 1.09 6.40
C THR A 189 -7.72 -0.22 7.07
N ILE A 190 -7.94 -0.31 8.37
CA ILE A 190 -7.90 -1.55 9.12
C ILE A 190 -9.34 -1.91 9.44
N GLU A 191 -9.80 -3.06 8.98
CA GLU A 191 -11.14 -3.58 9.25
C GLU A 191 -11.36 -3.78 10.76
N GLY A 192 -12.39 -3.12 11.28
CA GLY A 192 -12.96 -3.43 12.59
C GLY A 192 -13.85 -4.67 12.48
N ARG A 193 -13.83 -5.51 13.50
CA ARG A 193 -14.62 -6.76 13.54
C ARG A 193 -15.59 -6.78 14.73
N GLU A 194 -15.22 -6.13 15.83
CA GLU A 194 -16.02 -6.02 17.05
C GLU A 194 -16.60 -4.62 17.24
N ASP A 195 -17.65 -4.47 18.06
CA ASP A 195 -18.33 -3.18 18.31
C ASP A 195 -17.38 -2.10 18.88
N ASP A 196 -16.34 -2.50 19.62
CA ASP A 196 -15.31 -1.60 20.16
C ASP A 196 -14.18 -1.28 19.17
N GLU A 197 -14.27 -1.80 17.95
CA GLU A 197 -13.38 -1.51 16.82
C GLU A 197 -14.09 -0.67 15.73
N LEU A 198 -15.43 -0.61 15.78
CA LEU A 198 -16.28 0.16 14.85
C LEU A 198 -16.62 1.56 15.38
N ASP A 199 -16.83 2.58 14.54
CA ASP A 199 -16.59 2.56 13.09
C ASP A 199 -15.09 2.71 12.79
N GLU A 200 -14.53 1.83 11.96
CA GLU A 200 -13.16 2.01 11.49
C GLU A 200 -13.05 3.24 10.56
N ARG A 201 -11.85 3.82 10.48
CA ARG A 201 -11.56 4.98 9.62
C ARG A 201 -10.37 4.70 8.72
N CYS A 202 -10.38 5.31 7.53
CA CYS A 202 -9.21 5.33 6.68
C CYS A 202 -8.11 6.18 7.34
N PHE A 203 -6.90 5.64 7.45
CA PHE A 203 -5.74 6.38 8.00
C PHE A 203 -4.85 6.99 6.91
N ILE A 204 -5.07 6.60 5.64
CA ILE A 204 -4.56 7.28 4.45
C ILE A 204 -5.70 7.41 3.45
N ALA A 205 -5.78 8.56 2.78
CA ALA A 205 -6.50 8.73 1.52
C ALA A 205 -5.70 9.67 0.61
N CYS A 206 -5.54 9.32 -0.67
CA CYS A 206 -4.87 10.17 -1.65
C CYS A 206 -5.53 10.04 -3.02
N LYS A 207 -5.35 11.08 -3.86
CA LYS A 207 -5.70 11.06 -5.28
C LYS A 207 -4.44 11.21 -6.11
N ALA A 208 -4.18 10.24 -6.97
CA ALA A 208 -3.16 10.29 -8.00
C ALA A 208 -3.80 10.64 -9.34
N ARG A 209 -3.12 11.49 -10.11
CA ARG A 209 -3.46 11.84 -11.49
C ARG A 209 -2.20 11.71 -12.33
N ASN A 210 -2.36 11.45 -13.63
CA ASN A 210 -1.26 11.42 -14.60
C ASN A 210 -0.15 10.43 -14.19
N LEU A 211 -0.52 9.31 -13.55
CA LEU A 211 0.42 8.29 -13.11
C LEU A 211 0.77 7.37 -14.28
N ASP A 212 1.52 7.88 -15.27
CA ASP A 212 2.02 7.06 -16.37
C ASP A 212 3.20 6.20 -15.89
N LEU A 213 2.91 4.96 -15.50
CA LEU A 213 3.92 4.04 -14.98
C LEU A 213 5.00 3.71 -16.02
N ILE A 214 4.67 3.69 -17.30
CA ILE A 214 5.60 3.30 -18.36
C ILE A 214 6.51 4.47 -18.71
N GLY A 215 5.95 5.67 -18.90
CA GLY A 215 6.69 6.87 -19.30
C GLY A 215 7.45 7.55 -18.16
N LEU A 216 6.98 7.45 -16.91
CA LEU A 216 7.60 8.16 -15.77
C LEU A 216 8.59 7.31 -14.97
N ALA A 217 8.59 5.98 -15.13
CA ALA A 217 9.43 5.14 -14.31
C ALA A 217 10.91 5.28 -14.68
N LYS A 218 11.71 5.72 -13.71
CA LYS A 218 13.15 5.76 -13.85
C LYS A 218 13.70 4.33 -13.84
N GLU A 219 14.59 4.00 -14.77
CA GLU A 219 15.37 2.78 -14.69
C GLU A 219 16.31 2.87 -13.47
N GLY A 220 16.41 1.78 -12.71
CA GLY A 220 16.73 1.79 -11.27
C GLY A 220 18.02 2.49 -10.83
N VAL A 221 17.95 3.12 -9.65
CA VAL A 221 19.12 3.53 -8.82
C VAL A 221 18.88 3.20 -7.32
N LEU A 222 17.99 2.24 -7.01
CA LEU A 222 17.92 1.67 -5.65
C LEU A 222 18.78 0.40 -5.64
N PRO A 223 19.74 0.24 -4.70
CA PRO A 223 20.52 -0.99 -4.58
C PRO A 223 19.63 -2.24 -4.52
N SER A 224 20.12 -3.34 -5.07
CA SER A 224 19.49 -4.66 -5.00
C SER A 224 19.57 -5.26 -3.61
#